data_AF-A0A3A6P164-F1
#
_entry.id   AF-A0A3A6P164-F1
#
_cell.length_a   1.000
_cell.length_b   1.000
_cell.length_c   1.000
_cell.angle_alpha   90.00
_cell.angle_beta   90.00
_cell.angle_gamma   90.00
#
_symmetry.space_group_name_H-M   'P 1'
#
loop_
_entity.id
_entity.type
_entity.pdbx_description
1 polymer ?
#
loop_
_entity_poly.entity_id
_entity_poly.type
_entity_poly.pdbx_seq_one_letter_code
_entity_poly.pdbx_strand_id
1 'polypeptide(L)'
;MAHKMRLLALACLLLSLPLLLAMGIGGGEGPTSIPEPRSNYLVVLTDVQGTQVTLKEFSIEGQDFVLGRLGQGELAVPLNKVRLVELRKVQGKLSASLTLTDGKRVQMEVKPQLLATGKTDYGNFRIRLEEVGRIEVKGPVK
;
A
#
# COMPACT_ATOMS: atom_id res chain seq x y z
N MET A 1 -4.23 -41.52 36.83
CA MET A 1 -5.03 -40.38 36.31
C MET A 1 -4.19 -39.38 35.50
N ALA A 2 -3.03 -38.91 35.99
CA ALA A 2 -2.21 -37.88 35.32
C ALA A 2 -1.76 -38.23 33.90
N HIS A 3 -1.41 -39.48 33.60
CA HIS A 3 -1.00 -39.90 32.24
C HIS A 3 -2.12 -39.79 31.20
N LYS A 4 -3.35 -40.18 31.56
CA LYS A 4 -4.51 -40.07 30.66
C LYS A 4 -4.84 -38.61 30.35
N MET A 5 -4.65 -37.72 31.33
CA MET A 5 -4.86 -36.28 31.20
C MET A 5 -3.81 -35.62 30.28
N ARG A 6 -2.54 -36.06 30.35
CA ARG A 6 -1.46 -35.62 29.46
C ARG A 6 -1.67 -36.10 28.01
N LEU A 7 -2.10 -37.34 27.83
CA LEU A 7 -2.45 -37.90 26.52
C LEU A 7 -3.64 -37.17 25.88
N LEU A 8 -4.66 -36.84 26.67
CA LEU A 8 -5.81 -36.06 26.21
C LEU A 8 -5.41 -34.64 25.79
N ALA A 9 -4.54 -33.99 26.57
CA ALA A 9 -4.02 -32.67 26.25
C ALA A 9 -3.17 -32.68 24.96
N LEU A 10 -2.34 -33.71 24.75
CA LEU A 10 -1.55 -33.86 23.52
C LEU A 10 -2.44 -34.09 22.30
N ALA A 11 -3.50 -34.89 22.43
CA ALA A 11 -4.45 -35.14 21.35
C ALA A 11 -5.22 -33.87 20.95
N CYS A 12 -5.66 -33.07 21.93
CA CYS A 12 -6.29 -31.78 21.68
C CYS A 12 -5.34 -30.78 21.01
N LEU A 13 -4.05 -30.80 21.37
CA LEU A 13 -3.04 -29.94 20.75
C LEU A 13 -2.75 -30.36 19.30
N LEU A 14 -2.71 -31.66 19.01
CA LEU A 14 -2.52 -32.14 17.63
C LEU A 14 -3.72 -31.82 16.74
N LEU A 15 -4.94 -31.87 17.28
CA LEU A 15 -6.16 -31.54 16.52
C LEU A 15 -6.27 -30.05 16.16
N SER A 16 -5.61 -29.15 16.91
CA SER A 16 -5.66 -27.71 16.63
C SER A 16 -4.62 -27.24 15.60
N LEU A 17 -3.62 -28.06 15.27
CA LEU A 17 -2.61 -27.74 14.25
C LEU A 17 -3.20 -27.40 12.86
N PRO A 18 -4.16 -28.16 12.29
CA PRO A 18 -4.72 -27.81 10.98
C PRO A 18 -5.51 -26.50 10.98
N LEU A 19 -6.07 -26.08 12.12
CA LEU A 19 -6.71 -24.75 12.25
C LEU A 19 -5.70 -23.61 12.22
N LEU A 20 -4.45 -23.83 12.64
CA LEU A 20 -3.38 -22.85 12.57
C LEU A 20 -2.78 -22.74 11.15
N LEU A 21 -2.83 -23.81 10.37
CA LEU A 21 -2.34 -23.83 8.98
C LEU A 21 -3.38 -23.32 7.97
N ALA A 22 -4.63 -23.10 8.39
CA ALA A 22 -5.73 -22.63 7.55
C ALA A 22 -5.72 -21.11 7.29
N MET A 23 -4.74 -20.34 7.79
CA MET A 23 -4.50 -18.98 7.30
C MET A 23 -3.81 -19.06 5.93
N GLY A 24 -4.64 -19.32 4.93
CA GLY A 24 -4.26 -19.60 3.56
C GLY A 24 -3.47 -18.48 2.89
N ILE A 25 -2.59 -18.92 2.00
CA ILE A 25 -1.88 -18.13 0.99
C ILE A 25 -2.94 -17.50 0.07
N GLY A 26 -3.38 -16.28 0.41
CA GLY A 26 -4.30 -15.48 -0.40
C GLY A 26 -3.57 -14.80 -1.56
N GLY A 27 -3.09 -15.59 -2.54
CA GLY A 27 -2.53 -15.08 -3.79
C GLY A 27 -3.61 -14.93 -4.85
N GLY A 28 -4.45 -13.89 -4.73
CA GLY A 28 -5.49 -13.60 -5.73
C GLY A 28 -4.90 -13.12 -7.06
N GLU A 29 -5.23 -13.84 -8.13
CA GLU A 29 -4.99 -13.47 -9.52
C GLU A 29 -5.71 -12.15 -9.85
N GLY A 30 -4.92 -11.13 -10.22
CA GLY A 30 -5.40 -9.83 -10.71
C GLY A 30 -6.16 -8.96 -9.68
N PRO A 31 -6.25 -7.64 -9.91
CA PRO A 31 -7.04 -6.74 -9.06
C PRO A 31 -8.54 -6.87 -9.38
N THR A 32 -9.22 -7.89 -8.84
CA THR A 32 -10.67 -8.05 -8.98
C THR A 32 -11.46 -7.04 -8.14
N SER A 33 -10.86 -6.53 -7.05
CA SER A 33 -11.42 -5.49 -6.19
C SER A 33 -10.29 -4.59 -5.66
N ILE A 34 -10.53 -3.28 -5.65
CA ILE A 34 -9.68 -2.29 -5.00
C ILE A 34 -10.50 -1.59 -3.91
N PRO A 35 -9.89 -1.25 -2.75
CA PRO A 35 -10.60 -0.47 -1.75
C PRO A 35 -11.01 0.89 -2.31
N GLU A 36 -12.26 1.29 -2.11
CA GLU A 36 -12.75 2.60 -2.54
C GLU A 36 -12.28 3.67 -1.52
N PRO A 37 -11.46 4.65 -1.92
CA PRO A 37 -11.05 5.72 -1.03
C PRO A 37 -12.21 6.66 -0.72
N ARG A 38 -12.18 7.29 0.45
CA ARG A 38 -13.17 8.31 0.85
C ARG A 38 -13.19 9.54 -0.07
N SER A 39 -12.10 9.76 -0.80
CA SER A 39 -11.88 10.93 -1.64
C SER A 39 -11.37 10.49 -3.02
N ASN A 40 -12.04 10.92 -4.09
CA ASN A 40 -11.65 10.57 -5.45
C ASN A 40 -10.62 11.58 -5.99
N TYR A 41 -9.38 11.14 -6.21
CA TYR A 41 -8.32 11.96 -6.82
C TYR A 41 -7.93 11.40 -8.18
N LEU A 42 -7.72 12.32 -9.13
CA LEU A 42 -7.10 12.02 -10.41
C LEU A 42 -5.59 12.09 -10.23
N VAL A 43 -4.92 10.98 -10.55
CA VAL A 43 -3.49 10.81 -10.40
C VAL A 43 -2.89 10.29 -11.69
N VAL A 44 -1.71 10.79 -12.06
CA VAL A 44 -0.88 10.17 -13.09
C VAL A 44 0.26 9.45 -12.39
N LEU A 45 0.28 8.13 -12.48
CA LEU A 45 1.32 7.28 -11.92
C LEU A 45 2.30 6.89 -13.03
N THR A 46 3.59 6.99 -12.74
CA THR A 46 4.68 6.51 -13.60
C THR A 46 5.46 5.43 -12.86
N ASP A 47 5.56 4.24 -13.47
CA ASP A 47 6.38 3.15 -12.93
C ASP A 47 7.89 3.40 -13.15
N VAL A 48 8.73 2.55 -12.58
CA VAL A 48 10.19 2.61 -12.76
C VAL A 48 10.66 2.32 -14.19
N GLN A 49 9.80 1.75 -15.04
CA GLN A 49 10.07 1.49 -16.47
C GLN A 49 9.62 2.65 -17.37
N GLY A 50 8.94 3.66 -16.81
CA GLY A 50 8.44 4.83 -17.52
C GLY A 50 7.00 4.70 -18.03
N THR A 51 6.30 3.61 -17.74
CA THR A 51 4.88 3.44 -18.11
C THR A 51 4.03 4.43 -17.32
N GLN A 52 3.21 5.20 -18.02
CA GLN A 52 2.28 6.15 -17.41
C GLN A 52 0.86 5.62 -17.43
N VAL A 53 0.19 5.70 -16.28
CA VAL A 53 -1.20 5.27 -16.11
C VAL A 53 -1.97 6.38 -15.40
N THR A 54 -3.12 6.76 -15.96
CA THR A 54 -4.04 7.69 -15.32
C THR A 54 -5.02 6.92 -14.44
N LEU A 55 -5.08 7.30 -13.17
CA LEU A 55 -5.86 6.63 -12.14
C LEU A 55 -6.89 7.59 -11.54
N LYS A 56 -8.13 7.14 -11.47
CA LYS A 56 -9.21 7.68 -10.61
C LYS A 56 -9.29 6.83 -9.35
N GLU A 57 -9.96 7.33 -8.31
CA GLU A 57 -10.11 6.62 -7.04
C GLU A 57 -8.75 6.13 -6.49
N PHE A 58 -7.73 6.96 -6.64
CA PHE A 58 -6.37 6.60 -6.25
C PHE A 58 -6.27 6.46 -4.73
N SER A 59 -5.65 5.38 -4.27
CA SER A 59 -5.36 5.15 -2.86
C SER A 59 -4.05 4.38 -2.67
N ILE A 60 -3.48 4.48 -1.48
CA ILE A 60 -2.35 3.66 -1.04
C ILE A 60 -2.84 2.82 0.13
N GLU A 61 -2.89 1.50 -0.02
CA GLU A 61 -3.52 0.58 0.94
C GLU A 61 -4.97 0.99 1.30
N GLY A 62 -5.73 1.51 0.33
CA GLY A 62 -7.09 1.99 0.55
C GLY A 62 -7.21 3.33 1.29
N GLN A 63 -6.07 4.00 1.56
CA GLN A 63 -6.02 5.30 2.23
C GLN A 63 -5.78 6.45 1.24
N ASP A 64 -6.30 7.64 1.57
CA ASP A 64 -6.14 8.88 0.80
C ASP A 64 -5.00 9.78 1.30
N PHE A 65 -3.98 9.17 1.93
CA PHE A 65 -2.77 9.82 2.41
C PHE A 65 -1.54 8.97 2.14
N VAL A 66 -0.39 9.63 2.01
CA VAL A 66 0.92 8.97 1.95
C VAL A 66 1.42 8.77 3.38
N LEU A 67 1.60 7.52 3.79
CA LEU A 67 2.13 7.15 5.11
C LEU A 67 3.60 6.75 5.02
N GLY A 68 4.40 7.25 5.96
CA GLY A 68 5.81 6.89 6.06
C GLY A 68 6.46 7.43 7.32
N ARG A 69 7.77 7.20 7.46
CA ARG A 69 8.58 7.62 8.60
C ARG A 69 9.37 8.88 8.28
N LEU A 70 9.33 9.82 9.22
CA LEU A 70 10.18 11.01 9.22
C LEU A 70 11.02 10.98 10.50
N GLY A 71 12.30 10.64 10.36
CA GLY A 71 13.16 10.36 11.52
C GLY A 71 12.64 9.15 12.30
N GLN A 72 12.33 9.36 13.59
CA GLN A 72 11.76 8.33 14.48
C GLN A 72 10.22 8.37 14.54
N GLY A 73 9.58 9.35 13.89
CA GLY A 73 8.14 9.52 13.89
C GLY A 73 7.48 8.95 12.63
N GLU A 74 6.17 8.74 12.71
CA GLU A 74 5.32 8.47 11.54
C GLU A 74 4.62 9.75 11.09
N LEU A 75 4.56 9.95 9.78
CA LEU A 75 3.91 11.08 9.14
C LEU A 75 2.90 10.55 8.13
N ALA A 76 1.69 11.09 8.19
CA ALA A 76 0.66 10.90 7.18
C ALA A 76 0.43 12.22 6.46
N VAL A 77 0.69 12.26 5.15
CA VAL A 77 0.47 13.45 4.32
C VAL A 77 -0.76 13.21 3.43
N PRO A 78 -1.87 13.93 3.66
CA PRO A 78 -3.09 13.76 2.86
C PRO A 78 -2.87 14.13 1.39
N LEU A 79 -3.45 13.37 0.46
CA LEU A 79 -3.24 13.54 -0.98
C LEU A 79 -3.67 14.93 -1.50
N ASN A 80 -4.66 15.60 -0.88
CA ASN A 80 -5.03 16.98 -1.25
C ASN A 80 -3.93 18.01 -0.99
N LYS A 81 -2.96 17.70 -0.13
CA LYS A 81 -1.80 18.56 0.12
C LYS A 81 -0.60 18.18 -0.72
N VAL A 82 -0.66 17.06 -1.46
CA VAL A 82 0.43 16.55 -2.28
C VAL A 82 0.21 16.98 -3.72
N ARG A 83 1.27 17.50 -4.35
CA ARG A 83 1.31 17.77 -5.79
C ARG A 83 2.05 16.66 -6.53
N LEU A 84 3.17 16.22 -5.97
CA LEU A 84 4.08 15.26 -6.58
C LEU A 84 4.69 14.37 -5.50
N VAL A 85 4.80 13.07 -5.79
CA VAL A 85 5.61 12.12 -5.01
C VAL A 85 6.62 11.49 -5.95
N GLU A 86 7.90 11.58 -5.60
CA GLU A 86 8.97 10.85 -6.27
C GLU A 86 9.47 9.75 -5.34
N LEU A 87 9.51 8.51 -5.83
CA LEU A 87 9.95 7.35 -5.06
C LEU A 87 11.29 6.85 -5.60
N ARG A 88 12.24 6.62 -4.70
CA ARG A 88 13.57 6.11 -5.04
C ARG A 88 14.06 5.14 -3.99
N LYS A 89 14.67 4.03 -4.41
CA LYS A 89 15.38 3.12 -3.51
C LYS A 89 16.72 3.76 -3.12
N VAL A 90 16.93 4.00 -1.83
CA VAL A 90 18.16 4.57 -1.26
C VAL A 90 18.60 3.66 -0.11
N GLN A 91 19.80 3.09 -0.21
CA GLN A 91 20.38 2.21 0.83
C GLN A 91 19.42 1.06 1.26
N GLY A 92 18.71 0.46 0.30
CA GLY A 92 17.77 -0.64 0.57
C GLY A 92 16.42 -0.21 1.15
N LYS A 93 16.20 1.09 1.38
CA LYS A 93 14.94 1.68 1.85
C LYS A 93 14.26 2.46 0.73
N LEU A 94 12.93 2.52 0.75
CA LEU A 94 12.18 3.32 -0.23
C LEU A 94 11.98 4.73 0.32
N SER A 95 12.64 5.71 -0.29
CA SER A 95 12.50 7.13 0.06
C SER A 95 11.47 7.77 -0.85
N ALA A 96 10.49 8.45 -0.25
CA ALA A 96 9.51 9.27 -0.93
C ALA A 96 9.86 10.76 -0.71
N SER A 97 10.03 11.49 -1.81
CA SER A 97 10.16 12.95 -1.81
C SER A 97 8.85 13.56 -2.28
N LEU A 98 8.11 14.16 -1.35
CA LEU A 98 6.82 14.79 -1.59
C LEU A 98 7.04 16.28 -1.86
N THR A 99 6.49 16.78 -2.95
CA THR A 99 6.28 18.22 -3.16
C THR A 99 4.83 18.52 -2.84
N LEU A 100 4.61 19.39 -1.85
CA LEU A 100 3.29 19.81 -1.41
C LEU A 100 2.71 20.89 -2.32
N THR A 101 1.41 21.12 -2.22
CA THR A 101 0.70 22.17 -2.97
C THR A 101 1.16 23.58 -2.60
N ASP A 102 1.68 23.78 -1.39
CA ASP A 102 2.30 25.05 -0.93
C ASP A 102 3.76 25.21 -1.38
N GLY A 103 4.30 24.26 -2.16
CA GLY A 103 5.67 24.27 -2.67
C GLY A 103 6.72 23.71 -1.71
N LYS A 104 6.37 23.37 -0.47
CA LYS A 104 7.32 22.72 0.46
C LYS A 104 7.66 21.33 -0.02
N ARG A 105 8.88 20.89 0.33
CA ARG A 105 9.34 19.53 0.09
C ARG A 105 9.48 18.78 1.40
N VAL A 106 8.97 17.56 1.44
CA VAL A 106 9.05 16.66 2.59
C VAL A 106 9.64 15.36 2.11
N GLN A 107 10.69 14.88 2.77
CA GLN A 107 11.29 13.59 2.47
C GLN A 107 11.00 12.61 3.61
N MET A 108 10.52 11.42 3.28
CA MET A 108 10.15 10.40 4.25
C MET A 108 10.46 8.99 3.72
N GLU A 109 10.61 8.03 4.62
CA GLU A 109 10.78 6.62 4.28
C GLU A 109 9.42 5.94 4.22
N VAL A 110 9.10 5.28 3.12
CA VAL A 110 7.82 4.57 2.92
C VAL A 110 8.06 3.07 2.86
N LYS A 111 7.05 2.28 3.21
CA LYS A 111 7.15 0.81 3.15
C LYS A 111 7.06 0.36 1.68
N PRO A 112 8.03 -0.41 1.15
CA PRO A 112 8.08 -0.77 -0.28
C PRO A 112 6.94 -1.68 -0.75
N GLN A 113 6.42 -2.47 0.18
CA GLN A 113 5.39 -3.49 -0.02
C GLN A 113 3.96 -2.92 -0.03
N LEU A 114 3.77 -1.62 0.26
CA LEU A 114 2.46 -0.98 0.16
C LEU A 114 1.98 -0.95 -1.29
N LEU A 115 0.69 -1.09 -1.49
CA LEU A 115 0.03 -1.13 -2.79
C LEU A 115 -0.63 0.21 -3.10
N ALA A 116 -0.24 0.79 -4.23
CA ALA A 116 -1.00 1.86 -4.87
C ALA A 116 -2.08 1.23 -5.76
N THR A 117 -3.33 1.64 -5.57
CA THR A 117 -4.49 1.18 -6.34
C THR A 117 -5.25 2.33 -6.95
N GLY A 118 -5.98 2.05 -8.02
CA GLY A 118 -6.91 3.00 -8.64
C GLY A 118 -7.64 2.39 -9.83
N LYS A 119 -8.62 3.12 -10.35
CA LYS A 119 -9.36 2.76 -11.58
C LYS A 119 -8.79 3.48 -12.78
N THR A 120 -8.50 2.73 -13.83
CA THR A 120 -8.23 3.24 -15.18
C THR A 120 -9.51 3.26 -15.99
N ASP A 121 -9.49 3.82 -17.19
CA ASP A 121 -10.64 3.78 -18.09
C ASP A 121 -10.95 2.38 -18.65
N TYR A 122 -10.04 1.41 -18.45
CA TYR A 122 -10.15 0.04 -18.97
C TYR A 122 -10.06 -1.04 -17.88
N GLY A 123 -10.06 -0.68 -16.60
CA GLY A 123 -10.08 -1.64 -15.49
C GLY A 123 -9.41 -1.17 -14.21
N ASN A 124 -9.33 -2.07 -13.23
CA ASN A 124 -8.65 -1.83 -11.97
C ASN A 124 -7.13 -1.97 -12.13
N PHE A 125 -6.39 -1.08 -11.49
CA PHE A 125 -4.93 -1.09 -11.50
C PHE A 125 -4.39 -1.18 -10.08
N ARG A 126 -3.30 -1.93 -9.93
CA ARG A 126 -2.60 -2.14 -8.67
C ARG A 126 -1.11 -2.31 -8.91
N ILE A 127 -0.29 -1.60 -8.15
CA ILE A 127 1.18 -1.67 -8.23
C ILE A 127 1.79 -1.53 -6.82
N ARG A 128 2.91 -2.19 -6.54
CA ARG A 128 3.66 -1.97 -5.30
C ARG A 128 4.41 -0.64 -5.37
N LEU A 129 4.49 0.10 -4.27
CA LEU A 129 5.20 1.39 -4.22
C LEU A 129 6.66 1.29 -4.65
N GLU A 130 7.32 0.15 -4.43
CA GLU A 130 8.69 -0.05 -4.86
C GLU A 130 8.92 -0.07 -6.38
N GLU A 131 7.85 -0.33 -7.14
CA GLU A 131 7.85 -0.33 -8.61
C GLU A 131 7.36 1.01 -9.17
N VAL A 132 6.95 1.95 -8.31
CA VAL A 132 6.51 3.29 -8.70
C VAL A 132 7.71 4.22 -8.71
N GLY A 133 7.89 4.98 -9.77
CA GLY A 133 8.89 6.05 -9.83
C GLY A 133 8.31 7.40 -9.42
N ARG A 134 7.09 7.71 -9.88
CA ARG A 134 6.49 9.04 -9.72
C ARG A 134 4.97 8.97 -9.62
N ILE A 135 4.39 9.85 -8.81
CA ILE A 135 2.95 10.02 -8.65
C ILE A 135 2.63 11.51 -8.72
N GLU A 136 1.85 11.93 -9.71
CA GLU A 136 1.37 13.30 -9.86
C GLU A 136 -0.10 13.41 -9.51
N VAL A 137 -0.43 14.22 -8.52
CA VAL A 137 -1.82 14.48 -8.14
C VAL A 137 -2.33 15.65 -8.98
N LYS A 138 -3.32 15.39 -9.84
CA LYS A 138 -3.94 16.41 -10.70
C LYS A 138 -5.06 17.16 -9.98
N GLY A 139 -5.67 16.56 -8.97
CA GLY A 139 -6.70 17.17 -8.14
C GLY A 139 -7.87 16.23 -7.87
N PRO A 140 -8.90 16.69 -7.14
CA PRO A 140 -10.11 15.91 -6.90
C PRO A 140 -10.92 15.73 -8.18
N VAL A 141 -11.50 14.55 -8.37
CA VAL A 141 -12.50 14.27 -9.40
C VAL A 141 -13.87 14.61 -8.83
N LYS A 142 -14.64 15.44 -9.54
CA LYS A 142 -16.02 15.78 -9.18
C LYS A 142 -16.98 14.64 -9.53
#